data_AF-A0A2T0FJH9-F1
#
_entry.id   AF-A0A2T0FJH9-F1
#
_cell.length_a   1.000
_cell.length_b   1.000
_cell.length_c   1.000
_cell.angle_alpha   90.00
_cell.angle_beta   90.00
_cell.angle_gamma   90.00
#
_symmetry.space_group_name_H-M   'P 1'
#
loop_
_entity.id
_entity.type
_entity.pdbx_description
1 polymer ?
#
loop_
_entity_poly.entity_id
_entity_poly.type
_entity_poly.pdbx_seq_one_letter_code
_entity_poly.pdbx_strand_id
1 'polypeptide(L)'
;MTNGGLMQFPKPSIVEQLAAKGLLENALDLMASRLAEDINKGNLDYAEKFTQDYIRQASSDPRISASAQLRKAVYILTFEYNVLVNPSMEIVWDIVMVYGLLNSGKVTEFLKHLPPIYKPKFHKILLHLAQQPAIQDLDKALSLVFTTQFSEIITPEFVRTIKGTKTENARIIVCVAKSHMASASAQTLLSLFPDLKIIRANELLESASLEEVTQKLLDDPSQITGRSKSKPKYILLDKAEKNGPNTKQRTLQMALEYLDEDPDDDMGVAQESLSAADRRLLEQDKMLYDAFTRDPKLFDKESRKTKNREQLKKKFDWTDEQLEGWAVMVQRDPKRKAKLAWDADFGIKASPTPEPQAQPGESKTKPEATEKPKRKPPPKAKYKQHHKDKPLKE
;
A
#
# COMPACT_ATOMS: atom_id res chain seq x y z
N MET A 1 -52.58 -5.42 -16.27
CA MET A 1 -51.73 -4.23 -16.41
C MET A 1 -50.63 -4.32 -15.37
N THR A 2 -49.46 -4.83 -15.76
CA THR A 2 -48.29 -5.01 -14.89
C THR A 2 -47.44 -3.75 -14.95
N ASN A 3 -47.37 -3.00 -13.83
CA ASN A 3 -46.49 -1.86 -13.68
C ASN A 3 -45.03 -2.35 -13.62
N GLY A 4 -44.36 -2.34 -14.77
CA GLY A 4 -42.91 -2.49 -14.86
C GLY A 4 -42.23 -1.22 -14.37
N GLY A 5 -41.89 -1.18 -13.08
CA GLY A 5 -41.03 -0.13 -12.53
C GLY A 5 -39.65 -0.22 -13.16
N LEU A 6 -39.31 0.74 -14.02
CA LEU A 6 -37.95 0.92 -14.52
C LEU A 6 -37.02 1.10 -13.31
N MET A 7 -36.11 0.16 -13.10
CA MET A 7 -34.98 0.34 -12.19
C MET A 7 -34.14 1.50 -12.72
N GLN A 8 -34.19 2.65 -12.03
CA GLN A 8 -33.25 3.73 -12.27
C GLN A 8 -31.89 3.28 -11.77
N PHE A 9 -30.95 3.07 -12.70
CA PHE A 9 -29.55 2.89 -12.33
C PHE A 9 -29.02 4.20 -11.72
N PRO A 10 -28.19 4.13 -10.66
CA PRO A 10 -27.56 5.31 -10.10
C PRO A 10 -26.71 5.98 -11.17
N LYS A 11 -26.87 7.30 -11.32
CA LYS A 11 -26.05 8.08 -12.26
C LYS A 11 -24.57 7.95 -11.85
N PRO A 12 -23.65 7.68 -12.80
CA PRO A 12 -22.24 7.56 -12.47
C PRO A 12 -21.71 8.86 -11.87
N SER A 13 -20.85 8.74 -10.87
CA SER A 13 -20.24 9.89 -10.19
C SER A 13 -19.42 10.72 -11.18
N ILE A 14 -19.27 12.03 -10.92
CA ILE A 14 -18.44 12.92 -11.75
C ILE A 14 -17.01 12.35 -11.87
N VAL A 15 -16.51 11.71 -10.82
CA VAL A 15 -15.19 11.05 -10.81
C VAL A 15 -15.15 9.88 -11.78
N GLU A 16 -16.19 9.03 -11.79
CA GLU A 16 -16.31 7.90 -12.73
C GLU A 16 -16.42 8.37 -14.19
N GLN A 17 -17.16 9.45 -14.43
CA GLN A 17 -17.30 10.04 -15.76
C GLN A 17 -15.99 10.65 -16.28
N LEU A 18 -15.17 11.23 -15.40
CA LEU A 18 -13.87 11.80 -15.74
C LEU A 18 -12.79 10.71 -15.90
N ALA A 19 -12.82 9.68 -15.05
CA ALA A 19 -11.96 8.50 -15.15
C ALA A 19 -12.20 7.74 -16.45
N ALA A 20 -13.47 7.50 -16.82
CA ALA A 20 -13.84 6.84 -18.07
C ALA A 20 -13.38 7.62 -19.32
N LYS A 21 -13.07 8.90 -19.20
CA LYS A 21 -12.60 9.76 -20.29
C LYS A 21 -11.08 9.94 -20.33
N GLY A 22 -10.33 9.36 -19.39
CA GLY A 22 -8.87 9.56 -19.29
C GLY A 22 -8.46 11.02 -19.03
N LEU A 23 -9.39 11.85 -18.53
CA LEU A 23 -9.18 13.28 -18.29
C LEU A 23 -8.84 13.59 -16.82
N LEU A 24 -8.52 12.58 -16.03
CA LEU A 24 -8.40 12.72 -14.58
C LEU A 24 -7.30 13.71 -14.19
N GLU A 25 -6.14 13.67 -14.86
CA GLU A 25 -5.01 14.58 -14.57
C GLU A 25 -5.36 16.04 -14.90
N ASN A 26 -5.89 16.30 -16.10
CA ASN A 26 -6.33 17.66 -16.49
C ASN A 26 -7.48 18.17 -15.62
N ALA A 27 -8.38 17.29 -15.19
CA ALA A 27 -9.48 17.65 -14.31
C ALA A 27 -8.99 17.92 -12.88
N LEU A 28 -7.94 17.23 -12.42
CA LEU A 28 -7.31 17.49 -11.13
C LEU A 28 -6.60 18.83 -11.11
N ASP A 29 -5.87 19.19 -12.16
CA ASP A 29 -5.23 20.50 -12.27
C ASP A 29 -6.26 21.63 -12.36
N LEU A 30 -7.36 21.41 -13.10
CA LEU A 30 -8.47 22.37 -13.19
C LEU A 30 -9.21 22.51 -11.86
N MET A 31 -9.46 21.39 -11.17
CA MET A 31 -10.07 21.38 -9.84
C MET A 31 -9.16 22.04 -8.82
N ALA A 32 -7.86 21.74 -8.81
CA ALA A 32 -6.90 22.36 -7.92
C ALA A 32 -6.81 23.88 -8.16
N SER A 33 -6.79 24.30 -9.43
CA SER A 33 -6.79 25.73 -9.79
C SER A 33 -8.06 26.44 -9.35
N ARG A 34 -9.22 25.82 -9.56
CA ARG A 34 -10.51 26.38 -9.15
C ARG A 34 -10.68 26.41 -7.64
N LEU A 35 -10.20 25.39 -6.96
CA LEU A 35 -10.27 25.28 -5.51
C LEU A 35 -9.30 26.25 -4.83
N ALA A 36 -8.12 26.50 -5.43
CA ALA A 36 -7.24 27.60 -5.03
C ALA A 36 -7.88 28.98 -5.25
N GLU A 37 -8.59 29.18 -6.36
CA GLU A 37 -9.33 30.42 -6.63
C GLU A 37 -10.47 30.64 -5.62
N ASP A 38 -11.24 29.59 -5.31
CA ASP A 38 -12.35 29.65 -4.36
C ASP A 38 -11.85 29.85 -2.91
N ILE A 39 -10.72 29.23 -2.53
CA ILE A 39 -10.04 29.50 -1.25
C ILE A 39 -9.62 30.97 -1.18
N ASN A 40 -9.02 31.52 -2.24
CA ASN A 40 -8.62 32.93 -2.29
C ASN A 40 -9.81 33.89 -2.22
N LYS A 41 -10.99 33.46 -2.70
CA LYS A 41 -12.25 34.21 -2.60
C LYS A 41 -12.96 34.03 -1.24
N GLY A 42 -12.44 33.17 -0.36
CA GLY A 42 -13.07 32.86 0.93
C GLY A 42 -14.32 31.97 0.82
N ASN A 43 -14.57 31.35 -0.33
CA ASN A 43 -15.69 30.45 -0.52
C ASN A 43 -15.32 29.02 -0.08
N LEU A 44 -15.33 28.80 1.23
CA LEU A 44 -14.94 27.52 1.83
C LEU A 44 -16.02 26.43 1.64
N ASP A 45 -17.28 26.79 1.41
CA ASP A 45 -18.39 25.82 1.32
C ASP A 45 -18.19 24.80 0.19
N TYR A 46 -17.68 25.25 -0.96
CA TYR A 46 -17.42 24.35 -2.09
C TYR A 46 -16.26 23.41 -1.77
N ALA A 47 -15.18 23.94 -1.19
CA ALA A 47 -14.01 23.14 -0.81
C ALA A 47 -14.36 22.11 0.27
N GLU A 48 -15.17 22.49 1.26
CA GLU A 48 -15.67 21.60 2.31
C GLU A 48 -16.50 20.48 1.70
N LYS A 49 -17.51 20.82 0.89
CA LYS A 49 -18.36 19.82 0.24
C LYS A 49 -17.57 18.85 -0.63
N PHE A 50 -16.66 19.38 -1.46
CA PHE A 50 -15.79 18.57 -2.30
C PHE A 50 -14.93 17.60 -1.47
N THR A 51 -14.35 18.10 -0.38
CA THR A 51 -13.50 17.30 0.52
C THR A 51 -14.31 16.19 1.18
N GLN A 52 -15.51 16.49 1.70
CA GLN A 52 -16.42 15.51 2.29
C GLN A 52 -16.85 14.43 1.28
N ASP A 53 -17.27 14.85 0.08
CA ASP A 53 -17.73 13.93 -0.98
C ASP A 53 -16.60 12.99 -1.43
N TYR A 54 -15.36 13.50 -1.54
CA TYR A 54 -14.20 12.67 -1.86
C TYR A 54 -13.90 11.67 -0.75
N ILE A 55 -13.79 12.12 0.50
CA ILE A 55 -13.46 11.27 1.64
C ILE A 55 -14.48 10.13 1.76
N ARG A 56 -15.78 10.44 1.60
CA ARG A 56 -16.85 9.45 1.67
C ARG A 56 -16.77 8.41 0.55
N GLN A 57 -16.43 8.84 -0.66
CA GLN A 57 -16.24 7.94 -1.80
C GLN A 57 -14.98 7.08 -1.63
N ALA A 58 -13.88 7.68 -1.17
CA ALA A 58 -12.61 6.99 -0.95
C ALA A 58 -12.66 5.97 0.20
N SER A 59 -13.49 6.21 1.23
CA SER A 59 -13.71 5.23 2.30
C SER A 59 -14.56 4.04 1.86
N SER A 60 -15.47 4.26 0.90
CA SER A 60 -16.38 3.23 0.39
C SER A 60 -15.74 2.39 -0.73
N ASP A 61 -14.91 3.01 -1.60
CA ASP A 61 -14.22 2.35 -2.70
C ASP A 61 -12.72 2.68 -2.68
N PRO A 62 -11.86 1.73 -2.28
CA PRO A 62 -10.41 1.92 -2.25
C PRO A 62 -9.81 2.30 -3.62
N ARG A 63 -10.49 2.01 -4.74
CA ARG A 63 -10.03 2.36 -6.09
C ARG A 63 -10.10 3.86 -6.35
N ILE A 64 -11.06 4.57 -5.73
CA ILE A 64 -11.15 6.04 -5.83
C ILE A 64 -9.98 6.68 -5.11
N SER A 65 -9.49 6.03 -4.06
CA SER A 65 -8.26 6.42 -3.36
C SER A 65 -6.98 6.13 -4.15
N ALA A 66 -7.04 5.48 -5.33
CA ALA A 66 -5.85 5.12 -6.11
C ALA A 66 -5.17 6.32 -6.79
N SER A 67 -5.89 7.43 -7.02
CA SER A 67 -5.25 8.66 -7.48
C SER A 67 -4.46 9.31 -6.35
N ALA A 68 -3.15 9.05 -6.32
CA ALA A 68 -2.24 9.59 -5.31
C ALA A 68 -2.25 11.12 -5.25
N GLN A 69 -2.39 11.78 -6.41
CA GLN A 69 -2.45 13.24 -6.50
C GLN A 69 -3.72 13.80 -5.84
N LEU A 70 -4.89 13.24 -6.17
CA LEU A 70 -6.16 13.69 -5.57
C LEU A 70 -6.18 13.43 -4.07
N ARG A 71 -5.71 12.24 -3.65
CA ARG A 71 -5.61 11.89 -2.23
C ARG A 71 -4.73 12.87 -1.46
N LYS A 72 -3.58 13.25 -2.04
CA LYS A 72 -2.66 14.25 -1.48
C LYS A 72 -3.27 15.65 -1.45
N ALA A 73 -4.00 16.06 -2.48
CA ALA A 73 -4.69 17.34 -2.51
C ALA A 73 -5.75 17.43 -1.40
N VAL A 74 -6.61 16.41 -1.28
CA VAL A 74 -7.64 16.40 -0.23
C VAL A 74 -7.04 16.26 1.16
N TYR A 75 -5.92 15.57 1.30
CA TYR A 75 -5.14 15.55 2.54
C TYR A 75 -4.71 16.96 2.97
N ILE A 76 -4.09 17.73 2.06
CA ILE A 76 -3.65 19.10 2.31
C ILE A 76 -4.84 19.98 2.71
N LEU A 77 -5.97 19.88 1.99
CA LEU A 77 -7.20 20.62 2.33
C LEU A 77 -7.73 20.29 3.72
N THR A 78 -7.70 19.01 4.08
CA THR A 78 -8.23 18.53 5.35
C THR A 78 -7.34 18.96 6.52
N PHE A 79 -6.02 18.74 6.43
CA PHE A 79 -5.13 18.88 7.59
C PHE A 79 -4.31 20.17 7.63
N GLU A 80 -3.99 20.79 6.49
CA GLU A 80 -3.20 22.04 6.46
C GLU A 80 -4.11 23.27 6.40
N TYR A 81 -5.16 23.22 5.59
CA TYR A 81 -6.11 24.32 5.44
C TYR A 81 -7.31 24.24 6.41
N ASN A 82 -7.46 23.12 7.13
CA ASN A 82 -8.56 22.87 8.06
C ASN A 82 -9.94 23.23 7.47
N VAL A 83 -10.16 22.84 6.22
CA VAL A 83 -11.39 23.18 5.47
C VAL A 83 -12.65 22.59 6.14
N LEU A 84 -12.50 21.52 6.91
CA LEU A 84 -13.59 20.88 7.66
C LEU A 84 -13.77 21.55 9.03
N VAL A 85 -14.61 22.57 9.10
CA VAL A 85 -14.83 23.32 10.35
C VAL A 85 -15.61 22.50 11.38
N ASN A 86 -16.64 21.77 10.93
CA ASN A 86 -17.48 20.93 11.79
C ASN A 86 -17.86 19.63 11.05
N PRO A 87 -16.89 18.74 10.79
CA PRO A 87 -17.14 17.52 10.03
C PRO A 87 -18.16 16.65 10.76
N SER A 88 -19.07 16.01 10.02
CA SER A 88 -19.94 15.00 10.63
C SER A 88 -19.10 13.84 11.17
N MET A 89 -19.65 13.07 12.11
CA MET A 89 -18.93 11.94 12.70
C MET A 89 -18.60 10.84 11.69
N GLU A 90 -19.45 10.68 10.68
CA GLU A 90 -19.26 9.77 9.57
C GLU A 90 -18.03 10.20 8.77
N ILE A 91 -17.90 11.49 8.47
CA ILE A 91 -16.71 12.05 7.79
C ILE A 91 -15.46 11.88 8.66
N VAL A 92 -15.54 12.10 9.97
CA VAL A 92 -14.40 11.85 10.88
C VAL A 92 -13.95 10.39 10.79
N TRP A 93 -14.89 9.45 10.80
CA TRP A 93 -14.58 8.03 10.65
C TRP A 93 -13.96 7.72 9.29
N ASP A 94 -14.54 8.25 8.21
CA ASP A 94 -14.03 8.09 6.85
C ASP A 94 -12.61 8.66 6.70
N ILE A 95 -12.28 9.78 7.36
CA ILE A 95 -10.91 10.33 7.43
C ILE A 95 -9.96 9.34 8.09
N VAL A 96 -10.35 8.72 9.21
CA VAL A 96 -9.52 7.72 9.90
C VAL A 96 -9.28 6.51 9.00
N MET A 97 -10.30 6.05 8.28
CA MET A 97 -10.17 4.92 7.35
C MET A 97 -9.28 5.25 6.14
N VAL A 98 -9.45 6.43 5.55
CA VAL A 98 -8.73 6.82 4.33
C VAL A 98 -7.29 7.25 4.64
N TYR A 99 -7.03 7.93 5.76
CA TYR A 99 -5.72 8.55 6.03
C TYR A 99 -4.99 7.99 7.26
N GLY A 100 -5.68 7.25 8.14
CA GLY A 100 -5.13 6.80 9.42
C GLY A 100 -3.91 5.90 9.29
N LEU A 101 -3.87 5.04 8.27
CA LEU A 101 -2.76 4.11 8.04
C LEU A 101 -1.48 4.81 7.57
N LEU A 102 -1.61 5.80 6.70
CA LEU A 102 -0.48 6.48 6.09
C LEU A 102 0.00 7.69 6.91
N ASN A 103 -0.90 8.34 7.64
CA ASN A 103 -0.64 9.63 8.30
C ASN A 103 -1.18 9.65 9.74
N SER A 104 -0.86 8.60 10.50
CA SER A 104 -1.32 8.40 11.88
C SER A 104 -1.10 9.63 12.78
N GLY A 105 0.06 10.28 12.70
CA GLY A 105 0.39 11.46 13.50
C GLY A 105 -0.55 12.64 13.26
N LYS A 106 -0.84 12.97 11.99
CA LYS A 106 -1.70 14.10 11.62
C LYS A 106 -3.18 13.82 11.86
N VAL A 107 -3.63 12.59 11.59
CA VAL A 107 -4.98 12.15 11.96
C VAL A 107 -5.18 12.20 13.48
N THR A 108 -4.18 11.77 14.26
CA THR A 108 -4.21 11.87 15.73
C THR A 108 -4.29 13.31 16.21
N GLU A 109 -3.49 14.21 15.62
CA GLU A 109 -3.54 15.64 15.92
C GLU A 109 -4.93 16.21 15.62
N PHE A 110 -5.51 15.88 14.45
CA PHE A 110 -6.87 16.27 14.09
C PHE A 110 -7.91 15.75 15.10
N LEU A 111 -7.86 14.47 15.47
CA LEU A 111 -8.77 13.87 16.44
C LEU A 111 -8.69 14.54 17.83
N LYS A 112 -7.50 15.01 18.25
CA LYS A 112 -7.32 15.73 19.52
C LYS A 112 -8.00 17.11 19.54
N HIS A 113 -8.19 17.73 18.38
CA HIS A 113 -8.85 19.03 18.25
C HIS A 113 -10.37 18.92 18.06
N LEU A 114 -10.92 17.71 17.90
CA LEU A 114 -12.35 17.55 17.77
C LEU A 114 -13.07 17.93 19.07
N PRO A 115 -14.22 18.63 18.99
CA PRO A 115 -14.98 19.00 20.17
C PRO A 115 -15.41 17.77 21.00
N PRO A 116 -15.57 17.89 22.33
CA PRO A 116 -15.93 16.76 23.19
C PRO A 116 -17.30 16.14 22.88
N ILE A 117 -18.18 16.85 22.16
CA ILE A 117 -19.49 16.36 21.70
C ILE A 117 -19.38 15.13 20.77
N TYR A 118 -18.21 14.88 20.19
CA TYR A 118 -17.95 13.74 19.30
C TYR A 118 -17.77 12.43 20.08
N LYS A 119 -17.36 12.47 21.37
CA LYS A 119 -17.12 11.28 22.21
C LYS A 119 -18.30 10.29 22.25
N PRO A 120 -19.52 10.67 22.64
CA PRO A 120 -20.65 9.73 22.71
C PRO A 120 -21.08 9.19 21.34
N LYS A 121 -20.85 9.97 20.27
CA LYS A 121 -21.16 9.52 18.92
C LYS A 121 -20.13 8.50 18.42
N PHE A 122 -18.87 8.64 18.82
CA PHE A 122 -17.81 7.68 18.52
C PHE A 122 -18.14 6.29 19.07
N HIS A 123 -18.67 6.23 20.30
CA HIS A 123 -19.16 4.97 20.88
C HIS A 123 -20.23 4.29 20.00
N LYS A 124 -21.20 5.05 19.47
CA LYS A 124 -22.25 4.50 18.59
C LYS A 124 -21.68 3.97 17.28
N ILE A 125 -20.69 4.66 16.71
CA ILE A 125 -20.02 4.20 15.47
C ILE A 125 -19.25 2.92 15.73
N LEU A 126 -18.51 2.82 16.83
CA LEU A 126 -17.80 1.58 17.19
C LEU A 126 -18.77 0.40 17.38
N LEU A 127 -19.93 0.64 18.01
CA LEU A 127 -20.98 -0.39 18.11
C LEU A 127 -21.53 -0.77 16.74
N HIS A 128 -21.72 0.19 15.83
CA HIS A 128 -22.17 -0.08 14.48
C HIS A 128 -21.12 -0.89 13.68
N LEU A 129 -19.85 -0.52 13.76
CA LEU A 129 -18.74 -1.22 13.10
C LEU A 129 -18.56 -2.64 13.62
N ALA A 130 -18.77 -2.85 14.93
CA ALA A 130 -18.83 -4.16 15.51
C ALA A 130 -19.95 -5.03 14.91
N GLN A 131 -20.98 -4.46 14.29
CA GLN A 131 -22.05 -5.22 13.64
C GLN A 131 -21.81 -5.43 12.13
N GLN A 132 -20.88 -4.70 11.53
CA GLN A 132 -20.55 -4.80 10.11
C GLN A 132 -19.69 -6.04 9.79
N PRO A 133 -19.68 -6.53 8.53
CA PRO A 133 -18.75 -7.57 8.08
C PRO A 133 -17.29 -7.10 8.19
N ALA A 134 -16.35 -8.05 8.07
CA ALA A 134 -14.92 -7.81 8.26
C ALA A 134 -14.41 -6.59 7.46
N ILE A 135 -13.87 -5.60 8.18
CA ILE A 135 -13.25 -4.41 7.59
C ILE A 135 -11.73 -4.61 7.61
N GLN A 136 -11.07 -4.43 6.47
CA GLN A 136 -9.61 -4.49 6.38
C GLN A 136 -8.95 -3.36 7.19
N ASP A 137 -7.82 -3.67 7.83
CA ASP A 137 -7.01 -2.73 8.63
C ASP A 137 -7.76 -2.03 9.80
N LEU A 138 -8.85 -2.61 10.27
CA LEU A 138 -9.64 -2.08 11.38
C LEU A 138 -8.81 -1.98 12.67
N ASP A 139 -7.91 -2.92 12.92
CA ASP A 139 -7.03 -2.97 14.08
C ASP A 139 -6.10 -1.75 14.17
N LYS A 140 -5.49 -1.36 13.05
CA LYS A 140 -4.59 -0.21 12.95
C LYS A 140 -5.36 1.10 13.15
N ALA A 141 -6.52 1.24 12.52
CA ALA A 141 -7.40 2.39 12.68
C ALA A 141 -7.87 2.55 14.14
N LEU A 142 -8.26 1.46 14.80
CA LEU A 142 -8.69 1.50 16.20
C LEU A 142 -7.55 1.80 17.15
N SER A 143 -6.37 1.23 16.92
CA SER A 143 -5.18 1.54 17.71
C SER A 143 -4.89 3.03 17.67
N LEU A 144 -5.01 3.65 16.49
CA LEU A 144 -4.84 5.09 16.33
C LEU A 144 -5.84 5.87 17.18
N VAL A 145 -7.14 5.57 17.04
CA VAL A 145 -8.21 6.23 17.78
C VAL A 145 -8.00 6.11 19.29
N PHE A 146 -7.68 4.90 19.77
CA PHE A 146 -7.57 4.60 21.20
C PHE A 146 -6.31 5.17 21.86
N THR A 147 -5.24 5.47 21.10
CA THR A 147 -4.10 6.25 21.63
C THR A 147 -4.43 7.71 21.94
N THR A 148 -5.55 8.23 21.44
CA THR A 148 -5.94 9.63 21.64
C THR A 148 -6.86 9.82 22.85
N GLN A 149 -7.50 11.00 22.97
CA GLN A 149 -8.45 11.34 24.04
C GLN A 149 -9.69 10.42 24.14
N PHE A 150 -9.80 9.42 23.27
CA PHE A 150 -10.88 8.44 23.28
C PHE A 150 -10.60 7.21 24.14
N SER A 151 -9.46 7.12 24.84
CA SER A 151 -9.22 6.07 25.84
C SER A 151 -10.31 6.02 26.92
N GLU A 152 -10.88 7.17 27.29
CA GLU A 152 -12.01 7.30 28.22
C GLU A 152 -13.29 6.60 27.74
N ILE A 153 -13.46 6.43 26.43
CA ILE A 153 -14.62 5.72 25.86
C ILE A 153 -14.53 4.22 26.14
N ILE A 154 -13.31 3.71 26.31
CA ILE A 154 -13.04 2.29 26.51
C ILE A 154 -13.32 1.91 27.96
N THR A 155 -14.61 1.83 28.28
CA THR A 155 -15.08 1.36 29.58
C THR A 155 -15.24 -0.17 29.60
N PRO A 156 -15.15 -0.83 30.77
CA PRO A 156 -15.44 -2.25 30.88
C PRO A 156 -16.84 -2.63 30.34
N GLU A 157 -17.83 -1.75 30.53
CA GLU A 157 -19.19 -1.93 30.00
C GLU A 157 -19.25 -1.88 28.47
N PHE A 158 -18.46 -0.99 27.84
CA PHE A 158 -18.33 -0.95 26.39
C PHE A 158 -17.76 -2.26 25.84
N VAL A 159 -16.67 -2.76 26.43
CA VAL A 159 -16.05 -4.03 26.04
C VAL A 159 -17.03 -5.19 26.19
N ARG A 160 -17.80 -5.22 27.30
CA ARG A 160 -18.85 -6.23 27.53
C ARG A 160 -19.95 -6.19 26.46
N THR A 161 -20.38 -4.98 26.10
CA THR A 161 -21.42 -4.76 25.07
C THR A 161 -20.96 -5.26 23.71
N ILE A 162 -19.73 -4.91 23.29
CA ILE A 162 -19.19 -5.35 22.00
C ILE A 162 -19.00 -6.87 21.97
N LYS A 163 -18.49 -7.48 23.04
CA LYS A 163 -18.28 -8.94 23.11
C LYS A 163 -19.56 -9.75 22.83
N GLY A 164 -20.74 -9.17 23.09
CA GLY A 164 -22.04 -9.80 22.81
C GLY A 164 -22.38 -9.96 21.31
N THR A 165 -21.79 -9.15 20.43
CA THR A 165 -22.14 -9.11 19.00
C THR A 165 -21.59 -10.29 18.17
N LYS A 166 -20.61 -11.06 18.70
CA LYS A 166 -20.03 -12.27 18.10
C LYS A 166 -19.50 -12.14 16.65
N THR A 167 -19.27 -10.93 16.15
CA THR A 167 -18.65 -10.71 14.84
C THR A 167 -17.13 -10.71 14.94
N GLU A 168 -16.44 -10.78 13.80
CA GLU A 168 -14.98 -10.68 13.76
C GLU A 168 -14.49 -9.27 14.12
N ASN A 169 -15.14 -8.22 13.59
CA ASN A 169 -14.83 -6.84 13.96
C ASN A 169 -14.97 -6.60 15.47
N ALA A 170 -15.98 -7.19 16.11
CA ALA A 170 -16.16 -7.09 17.55
C ALA A 170 -14.99 -7.72 18.32
N ARG A 171 -14.44 -8.84 17.84
CA ARG A 171 -13.25 -9.47 18.44
C ARG A 171 -12.03 -8.56 18.29
N ILE A 172 -11.82 -7.98 17.11
CA ILE A 172 -10.74 -7.02 16.85
C ILE A 172 -10.89 -5.81 17.78
N ILE A 173 -12.07 -5.18 17.84
CA ILE A 173 -12.32 -4.02 18.70
C ILE A 173 -12.07 -4.36 20.17
N VAL A 174 -12.55 -5.50 20.66
CA VAL A 174 -12.32 -5.94 22.04
C VAL A 174 -10.83 -6.18 22.30
N CYS A 175 -10.11 -6.77 21.35
CA CYS A 175 -8.67 -7.03 21.47
C CYS A 175 -7.88 -5.71 21.60
N VAL A 176 -8.11 -4.76 20.70
CA VAL A 176 -7.46 -3.45 20.70
C VAL A 176 -7.89 -2.62 21.92
N ALA A 177 -9.17 -2.65 22.30
CA ALA A 177 -9.65 -2.01 23.52
C ALA A 177 -8.93 -2.53 24.77
N LYS A 178 -8.80 -3.86 24.89
CA LYS A 178 -8.11 -4.50 26.02
C LYS A 178 -6.63 -4.17 26.09
N SER A 179 -5.93 -4.06 24.95
CA SER A 179 -4.51 -3.67 24.95
C SER A 179 -4.31 -2.25 25.45
N HIS A 180 -5.22 -1.33 25.13
CA HIS A 180 -5.20 0.05 25.63
C HIS A 180 -5.68 0.20 27.07
N MET A 181 -6.59 -0.67 27.53
CA MET A 181 -7.03 -0.74 28.93
C MET A 181 -6.02 -1.42 29.85
N ALA A 182 -4.83 -1.79 29.35
CA ALA A 182 -3.81 -2.44 30.16
C ALA A 182 -3.57 -1.62 31.43
N SER A 183 -3.99 -2.19 32.56
CA SER A 183 -3.92 -1.51 33.84
C SER A 183 -2.46 -1.27 34.21
N ALA A 184 -2.22 -0.33 35.13
CA ALA A 184 -0.87 -0.16 35.70
C ALA A 184 -0.28 -1.50 36.17
N SER A 185 -1.13 -2.41 36.69
CA SER A 185 -0.76 -3.76 37.09
C SER A 185 -0.32 -4.65 35.91
N ALA A 186 -0.95 -4.53 34.74
CA ALA A 186 -0.51 -5.24 33.53
C ALA A 186 0.86 -4.75 33.07
N GLN A 187 1.12 -3.45 33.14
CA GLN A 187 2.45 -2.89 32.86
C GLN A 187 3.49 -3.37 33.87
N THR A 188 3.14 -3.47 35.15
CA THR A 188 4.01 -4.08 36.16
C THR A 188 4.31 -5.54 35.83
N LEU A 189 3.32 -6.34 35.45
CA LEU A 189 3.55 -7.73 34.99
C LEU A 189 4.45 -7.81 33.78
N LEU A 190 4.27 -6.94 32.78
CA LEU A 190 5.14 -6.91 31.60
C LEU A 190 6.58 -6.53 31.95
N SER A 191 6.77 -5.65 32.95
CA SER A 191 8.11 -5.31 33.43
C SER A 191 8.80 -6.47 34.16
N LEU A 192 8.02 -7.29 34.89
CA LEU A 192 8.52 -8.47 35.59
C LEU A 192 8.73 -9.67 34.65
N PHE A 193 7.90 -9.80 33.62
CA PHE A 193 7.89 -10.91 32.67
C PHE A 193 7.86 -10.37 31.23
N PRO A 194 9.01 -9.97 30.65
CA PRO A 194 9.06 -9.34 29.33
C PRO A 194 8.59 -10.25 28.18
N ASP A 195 8.63 -11.57 28.36
CA ASP A 195 8.12 -12.55 27.38
C ASP A 195 6.59 -12.68 27.41
N LEU A 196 5.92 -12.09 28.40
CA LEU A 196 4.47 -12.14 28.53
C LEU A 196 3.82 -11.18 27.53
N LYS A 197 2.86 -11.66 26.75
CA LYS A 197 2.08 -10.78 25.87
C LYS A 197 1.07 -9.97 26.69
N ILE A 198 0.88 -8.70 26.35
CA ILE A 198 -0.04 -7.77 27.05
C ILE A 198 -1.48 -8.31 27.14
N ILE A 199 -1.96 -8.95 26.07
CA ILE A 199 -3.29 -9.57 26.03
C ILE A 199 -3.40 -10.66 27.10
N ARG A 200 -2.36 -11.49 27.23
CA ARG A 200 -2.32 -12.57 28.22
C ARG A 200 -2.20 -12.05 29.65
N ALA A 201 -1.41 -11.00 29.87
CA ALA A 201 -1.32 -10.34 31.16
C ALA A 201 -2.70 -9.84 31.62
N ASN A 202 -3.44 -9.17 30.72
CA ASN A 202 -4.80 -8.70 31.00
C ASN A 202 -5.78 -9.85 31.24
N GLU A 203 -5.71 -10.95 30.49
CA GLU A 203 -6.55 -12.14 30.73
C GLU A 203 -6.31 -12.77 32.10
N LEU A 204 -5.05 -12.84 32.55
CA LEU A 204 -4.71 -13.38 33.86
C LEU A 204 -5.24 -12.46 34.97
N LEU A 205 -5.07 -11.15 34.80
CA LEU A 205 -5.57 -10.12 35.71
C LEU A 205 -7.10 -10.01 35.72
N GLU A 206 -7.81 -10.47 34.68
CA GLU A 206 -9.28 -10.59 34.72
C GLU A 206 -9.76 -11.62 35.77
N SER A 207 -8.90 -12.58 36.13
CA SER A 207 -9.27 -13.70 37.00
C SER A 207 -8.72 -13.64 38.42
N ALA A 208 -7.68 -12.82 38.68
CA ALA A 208 -6.91 -12.84 39.91
C ALA A 208 -6.19 -11.49 40.15
N SER A 209 -5.73 -11.26 41.38
CA SER A 209 -4.95 -10.05 41.71
C SER A 209 -3.56 -10.07 41.06
N LEU A 210 -2.88 -8.91 41.02
CA LEU A 210 -1.52 -8.81 40.49
C LEU A 210 -0.55 -9.79 41.17
N GLU A 211 -0.62 -9.88 42.50
CA GLU A 211 0.23 -10.72 43.33
C GLU A 211 -0.06 -12.21 43.07
N GLU A 212 -1.33 -12.59 42.99
CA GLU A 212 -1.75 -13.96 42.69
C GLU A 212 -1.31 -14.39 41.29
N VAL A 213 -1.46 -13.52 40.30
CA VAL A 213 -0.99 -13.76 38.93
C VAL A 213 0.53 -13.89 38.90
N THR A 214 1.25 -13.03 39.61
CA THR A 214 2.72 -13.09 39.71
C THR A 214 3.18 -14.40 40.33
N GLN A 215 2.56 -14.81 41.45
CA GLN A 215 2.87 -16.07 42.11
C GLN A 215 2.60 -17.26 41.19
N LYS A 216 1.44 -17.26 40.50
CA LYS A 216 1.06 -18.33 39.57
C LYS A 216 2.00 -18.44 38.36
N LEU A 217 2.55 -17.32 37.87
CA LEU A 217 3.54 -17.31 36.80
C LEU A 217 4.91 -17.82 37.27
N LEU A 218 5.29 -17.57 38.53
CA LEU A 218 6.50 -18.12 39.13
C LEU A 218 6.37 -19.64 39.35
N ASP A 219 5.20 -20.11 39.78
CA ASP A 219 4.94 -21.53 40.01
C ASP A 219 4.83 -22.33 38.69
N ASP A 220 4.29 -21.73 37.63
CA ASP A 220 4.17 -22.34 36.31
C ASP A 220 4.53 -21.37 35.16
N PRO A 221 5.83 -21.25 34.79
CA PRO A 221 6.26 -20.35 33.72
C PRO A 221 5.71 -20.72 32.35
N SER A 222 5.13 -21.92 32.17
CA SER A 222 4.53 -22.31 30.89
C SER A 222 3.30 -21.47 30.52
N GLN A 223 2.65 -20.86 31.51
CA GLN A 223 1.53 -19.94 31.36
C GLN A 223 1.88 -18.67 30.56
N ILE A 224 3.16 -18.28 30.54
CA ILE A 224 3.65 -17.07 29.85
C ILE A 224 3.44 -17.18 28.34
N THR A 225 3.74 -18.35 27.78
CA THR A 225 3.71 -18.58 26.32
C THR A 225 2.31 -18.81 25.76
N GLY A 226 1.28 -18.93 26.61
CA GLY A 226 -0.08 -19.21 26.18
C GLY A 226 -0.31 -20.61 25.57
N ARG A 227 0.73 -21.45 25.45
CA ARG A 227 0.58 -22.86 25.13
C ARG A 227 0.00 -23.58 26.35
N SER A 228 -1.31 -23.47 26.53
CA SER A 228 -2.01 -24.42 27.39
C SER A 228 -1.62 -25.82 26.89
N LYS A 229 -1.22 -26.70 27.81
CA LYS A 229 -0.95 -28.11 27.53
C LYS A 229 -2.28 -28.82 27.19
N SER A 230 -3.05 -28.30 26.22
CA SER A 230 -4.13 -29.05 25.63
C SER A 230 -3.47 -30.24 24.96
N LYS A 231 -3.71 -31.42 25.53
CA LYS A 231 -3.29 -32.69 24.93
C LYS A 231 -3.76 -32.63 23.47
N PRO A 232 -2.88 -32.89 22.48
CA PRO A 232 -3.30 -32.91 21.09
C PRO A 232 -4.49 -33.85 21.02
N LYS A 233 -5.65 -33.30 20.63
CA LYS A 233 -6.86 -34.08 20.39
C LYS A 233 -6.53 -34.87 19.14
N TYR A 234 -5.93 -36.06 19.31
CA TYR A 234 -5.77 -37.03 18.24
C TYR A 234 -7.17 -37.27 17.69
N ILE A 235 -7.46 -36.64 16.57
CA ILE A 235 -8.52 -37.07 15.68
C ILE A 235 -8.08 -38.48 15.28
N LEU A 236 -8.77 -39.46 15.84
CA LEU A 236 -8.75 -40.84 15.36
C LEU A 236 -9.17 -40.80 13.89
N LEU A 237 -8.18 -40.62 13.01
CA LEU A 237 -8.26 -41.05 11.62
C LEU A 237 -8.19 -42.57 11.65
N ASP A 238 -9.34 -43.18 11.90
CA ASP A 238 -9.54 -44.57 11.57
C ASP A 238 -9.54 -44.72 10.04
N LYS A 239 -8.56 -45.51 9.60
CA LYS A 239 -8.55 -46.31 8.36
C LYS A 239 -8.48 -45.55 7.03
N ALA A 240 -7.24 -45.35 6.57
CA ALA A 240 -6.88 -45.60 5.18
C ALA A 240 -5.46 -46.17 5.12
N GLU A 241 -5.39 -47.49 5.02
CA GLU A 241 -4.17 -48.26 4.80
C GLU A 241 -3.66 -48.12 3.35
N LYS A 242 -2.33 -48.23 3.21
CA LYS A 242 -1.52 -48.53 2.02
C LYS A 242 -1.15 -47.35 1.10
N ASN A 243 0.02 -46.76 1.35
CA ASN A 243 1.25 -47.04 0.57
C ASN A 243 2.43 -46.10 0.93
N GLY A 244 3.61 -46.70 1.17
CA GLY A 244 4.93 -46.06 1.07
C GLY A 244 5.57 -45.51 2.36
N PRO A 245 6.84 -45.89 2.69
CA PRO A 245 7.56 -45.36 3.86
C PRO A 245 8.02 -43.89 3.73
N ASN A 246 7.78 -43.21 2.60
CA ASN A 246 8.23 -41.82 2.37
C ASN A 246 7.13 -40.76 2.42
N THR A 247 5.86 -41.16 2.57
CA THR A 247 4.73 -40.22 2.48
C THR A 247 4.60 -39.38 3.74
N LYS A 248 4.89 -39.97 4.92
CA LYS A 248 4.79 -39.25 6.21
C LYS A 248 5.83 -38.14 6.35
N GLN A 249 7.06 -38.34 5.86
CA GLN A 249 8.08 -37.29 5.85
C GLN A 249 7.71 -36.16 4.88
N ARG A 250 7.14 -36.51 3.71
CA ARG A 250 6.72 -35.51 2.72
C ARG A 250 5.51 -34.70 3.15
N THR A 251 4.53 -35.32 3.82
CA THR A 251 3.38 -34.61 4.39
C THR A 251 3.78 -33.77 5.59
N LEU A 252 4.73 -34.22 6.42
CA LEU A 252 5.28 -33.42 7.52
C LEU A 252 6.08 -32.23 7.00
N GLN A 253 6.84 -32.41 5.91
CA GLN A 253 7.61 -31.35 5.28
C GLN A 253 6.72 -30.32 4.59
N MET A 254 5.67 -30.75 3.87
CA MET A 254 4.64 -29.84 3.34
C MET A 254 3.85 -29.12 4.44
N ALA A 255 3.57 -29.78 5.57
CA ALA A 255 2.87 -29.15 6.69
C ALA A 255 3.76 -28.16 7.45
N LEU A 256 5.07 -28.39 7.51
CA LEU A 256 6.02 -27.40 8.02
C LEU A 256 6.14 -26.20 7.08
N GLU A 257 6.15 -26.43 5.76
CA GLU A 257 6.23 -25.39 4.74
C GLU A 257 4.95 -24.53 4.67
N TYR A 258 3.78 -25.10 5.01
CA TYR A 258 2.50 -24.37 5.09
C TYR A 258 2.26 -23.62 6.42
N LEU A 259 3.09 -23.84 7.45
CA LEU A 259 2.97 -23.17 8.75
C LEU A 259 3.89 -21.94 8.88
N ASP A 260 4.76 -21.70 7.89
CA ASP A 260 5.65 -20.52 7.81
C ASP A 260 5.19 -19.48 6.77
N GLU A 261 4.09 -19.71 6.05
CA GLU A 261 3.48 -18.71 5.15
C GLU A 261 2.17 -18.17 5.73
N ASP A 262 2.27 -17.23 6.67
CA ASP A 262 1.18 -16.32 6.99
C ASP A 262 0.86 -15.49 5.71
N PRO A 263 -0.33 -15.61 5.10
CA PRO A 263 -0.55 -15.09 3.74
C PRO A 263 -0.73 -13.57 3.60
N ASP A 264 -0.73 -12.80 4.70
CA ASP A 264 -1.41 -11.49 4.69
C ASP A 264 -0.62 -10.29 5.24
N ASP A 265 0.69 -10.38 5.53
CA ASP A 265 1.36 -9.35 6.35
C ASP A 265 2.71 -8.77 5.87
N ASP A 266 2.94 -8.60 4.56
CA ASP A 266 4.02 -7.69 4.10
C ASP A 266 3.87 -7.13 2.67
N MET A 267 2.87 -6.26 2.47
CA MET A 267 2.80 -5.36 1.31
C MET A 267 3.09 -3.91 1.71
N GLY A 268 4.12 -3.72 2.52
CA GLY A 268 4.59 -2.42 2.96
C GLY A 268 6.08 -2.47 3.28
N VAL A 269 6.90 -2.81 2.27
CA VAL A 269 8.37 -2.77 2.40
C VAL A 269 8.78 -1.36 2.78
N ALA A 270 8.98 -1.13 4.07
CA ALA A 270 9.70 0.00 4.60
C ALA A 270 11.12 -0.07 4.00
N GLN A 271 11.34 0.75 2.97
CA GLN A 271 12.59 0.82 2.19
C GLN A 271 13.83 1.16 3.05
N GLU A 272 13.63 1.44 4.34
CA GLU A 272 14.64 1.90 5.29
C GLU A 272 15.46 0.77 5.95
N SER A 273 15.01 -0.50 5.91
CA SER A 273 15.75 -1.62 6.53
C SER A 273 16.52 -2.52 5.55
N LEU A 274 16.39 -2.32 4.24
CA LEU A 274 17.12 -3.12 3.25
C LEU A 274 18.61 -2.78 3.24
N SER A 275 19.45 -3.82 3.19
CA SER A 275 20.89 -3.65 3.06
C SER A 275 21.22 -2.92 1.75
N ALA A 276 22.38 -2.27 1.69
CA ALA A 276 22.83 -1.61 0.45
C ALA A 276 22.96 -2.60 -0.73
N ALA A 277 23.21 -3.89 -0.44
CA ALA A 277 23.27 -4.93 -1.45
C ALA A 277 21.87 -5.24 -2.02
N ASP A 278 20.86 -5.37 -1.15
CA ASP A 278 19.49 -5.67 -1.57
C ASP A 278 18.89 -4.53 -2.41
N ARG A 279 19.21 -3.28 -2.07
CA ARG A 279 18.80 -2.12 -2.86
C ARG A 279 19.38 -2.14 -4.28
N ARG A 280 20.66 -2.52 -4.43
CA ARG A 280 21.30 -2.65 -5.75
C ARG A 280 20.67 -3.76 -6.57
N LEU A 281 20.37 -4.91 -5.95
CA LEU A 281 19.68 -6.01 -6.63
C LEU A 281 18.28 -5.59 -7.09
N LEU A 282 17.54 -4.87 -6.25
CA LEU A 282 16.22 -4.35 -6.61
C LEU A 282 16.28 -3.37 -7.80
N GLU A 283 17.27 -2.48 -7.82
CA GLU A 283 17.45 -1.53 -8.92
C GLU A 283 17.83 -2.24 -10.23
N GLN A 284 18.66 -3.29 -10.16
CA GLN A 284 18.98 -4.14 -11.31
C GLN A 284 17.74 -4.87 -11.83
N ASP A 285 16.94 -5.45 -10.93
CA ASP A 285 15.68 -6.12 -11.26
C ASP A 285 14.70 -5.17 -11.96
N LYS A 286 14.58 -3.91 -11.49
CA LYS A 286 13.74 -2.89 -12.15
C LYS A 286 14.19 -2.59 -13.57
N MET A 287 15.48 -2.36 -13.78
CA MET A 287 16.01 -2.07 -15.13
C MET A 287 15.88 -3.26 -16.08
N LEU A 288 16.04 -4.49 -15.58
CA LEU A 288 15.80 -5.70 -16.37
C LEU A 288 14.33 -5.89 -16.70
N TYR A 289 13.43 -5.57 -15.77
CA TYR A 289 11.98 -5.62 -15.98
C TYR A 289 11.50 -4.63 -17.04
N ASP A 290 12.03 -3.41 -17.06
CA ASP A 290 11.76 -2.45 -18.13
C ASP A 290 12.19 -2.98 -19.50
N ALA A 291 13.38 -3.61 -19.58
CA ALA A 291 13.85 -4.21 -20.82
C ALA A 291 12.98 -5.41 -21.25
N PHE A 292 12.59 -6.26 -20.30
CA PHE A 292 11.72 -7.41 -20.53
C PHE A 292 10.32 -7.00 -21.01
N THR A 293 9.76 -5.93 -20.44
CA THR A 293 8.44 -5.41 -20.83
C THR A 293 8.45 -4.83 -22.25
N ARG A 294 9.57 -4.25 -22.68
CA ARG A 294 9.73 -3.73 -24.06
C ARG A 294 9.92 -4.84 -25.08
N ASP A 295 10.77 -5.81 -24.79
CA ASP A 295 11.05 -6.93 -25.70
C ASP A 295 11.37 -8.22 -24.91
N PRO A 296 10.37 -9.08 -24.64
CA PRO A 296 10.57 -10.34 -23.94
C PRO A 296 11.50 -11.30 -24.69
N LYS A 297 11.52 -11.25 -26.03
CA LYS A 297 12.32 -12.16 -26.87
C LYS A 297 13.81 -11.91 -26.74
N LEU A 298 14.20 -10.74 -26.24
CA LEU A 298 15.59 -10.43 -25.92
C LEU A 298 16.15 -11.36 -24.83
N PHE A 299 15.29 -12.03 -24.07
CA PHE A 299 15.67 -12.95 -23.01
C PHE A 299 15.68 -14.43 -23.42
N ASP A 300 15.33 -14.74 -24.67
CA ASP A 300 15.39 -16.09 -25.20
C ASP A 300 16.80 -16.50 -25.66
N LYS A 301 17.04 -17.81 -25.68
CA LYS A 301 18.32 -18.41 -26.10
C LYS A 301 18.77 -18.02 -27.51
N GLU A 302 17.82 -17.73 -28.40
CA GLU A 302 18.10 -17.31 -29.79
C GLU A 302 18.72 -15.91 -29.86
N SER A 303 18.46 -15.07 -28.86
CA SER A 303 18.88 -13.67 -28.82
C SER A 303 20.27 -13.45 -28.24
N ARG A 304 21.00 -14.51 -27.82
CA ARG A 304 22.35 -14.46 -27.22
C ARG A 304 23.38 -13.66 -28.02
N LYS A 305 23.26 -13.64 -29.35
CA LYS A 305 24.21 -12.96 -30.26
C LYS A 305 23.74 -11.58 -30.73
N THR A 306 22.63 -11.08 -30.18
CA THR A 306 22.11 -9.77 -30.56
C THR A 306 22.87 -8.66 -29.85
N LYS A 307 23.09 -7.53 -30.53
CA LYS A 307 23.79 -6.37 -29.95
C LYS A 307 23.11 -5.85 -28.67
N ASN A 308 21.79 -5.90 -28.62
CA ASN A 308 21.01 -5.47 -27.45
C ASN A 308 21.29 -6.39 -26.24
N ARG A 309 21.45 -7.70 -26.47
CA ARG A 309 21.80 -8.67 -25.43
C ARG A 309 23.21 -8.43 -24.91
N GLU A 310 24.17 -8.19 -25.80
CA GLU A 310 25.56 -7.87 -25.42
C GLU A 310 25.64 -6.58 -24.57
N GLN A 311 24.82 -5.58 -24.89
CA GLN A 311 24.71 -4.36 -24.08
C GLN A 311 24.15 -4.64 -22.68
N LEU A 312 23.12 -5.47 -22.55
CA LEU A 312 22.58 -5.87 -21.25
C LEU A 312 23.63 -6.63 -20.42
N LYS A 313 24.33 -7.60 -21.02
CA LYS A 313 25.42 -8.33 -20.35
C LYS A 313 26.48 -7.38 -19.82
N LYS A 314 26.94 -6.44 -20.66
CA LYS A 314 27.95 -5.46 -20.29
C LYS A 314 27.47 -4.50 -19.19
N LYS A 315 26.18 -4.16 -19.18
CA LYS A 315 25.60 -3.22 -18.20
C LYS A 315 25.45 -3.86 -16.81
N PHE A 316 25.02 -5.12 -16.73
CA PHE A 316 24.76 -5.80 -15.46
C PHE A 316 25.89 -6.70 -15.00
N ASP A 317 26.91 -6.92 -15.83
CA ASP A 317 27.98 -7.90 -15.62
C ASP A 317 27.43 -9.32 -15.42
N TRP A 318 26.39 -9.67 -16.20
CA TRP A 318 25.71 -10.96 -16.13
C TRP A 318 26.00 -11.84 -17.35
N THR A 319 25.97 -13.15 -17.13
CA THR A 319 26.03 -14.18 -18.16
C THR A 319 24.68 -14.32 -18.88
N ASP A 320 24.68 -14.94 -20.07
CA ASP A 320 23.44 -15.18 -20.81
C ASP A 320 22.48 -16.09 -20.05
N GLU A 321 23.02 -17.06 -19.34
CA GLU A 321 22.29 -18.00 -18.49
C GLU A 321 21.61 -17.30 -17.31
N GLN A 322 22.26 -16.31 -16.69
CA GLN A 322 21.66 -15.52 -15.59
C GLN A 322 20.49 -14.67 -16.09
N LEU A 323 20.65 -14.00 -17.24
CA LEU A 323 19.58 -13.20 -17.82
C LEU A 323 18.40 -14.09 -18.27
N GLU A 324 18.65 -15.26 -18.86
CA GLU A 324 17.62 -16.26 -19.18
C GLU A 324 16.91 -16.77 -17.92
N GLY A 325 17.68 -17.18 -16.90
CA GLY A 325 17.14 -17.66 -15.63
C GLY A 325 16.30 -16.62 -14.92
N TRP A 326 16.70 -15.36 -14.97
CA TRP A 326 15.94 -14.23 -14.43
C TRP A 326 14.58 -14.08 -15.13
N ALA A 327 14.54 -14.11 -16.45
CA ALA A 327 13.27 -14.01 -17.19
C ALA A 327 12.33 -15.18 -16.87
N VAL A 328 12.87 -16.40 -16.75
CA VAL A 328 12.10 -17.58 -16.34
C VAL A 328 11.55 -17.42 -14.91
N MET A 329 12.34 -16.88 -13.97
CA MET A 329 11.88 -16.62 -12.61
C MET A 329 10.71 -15.63 -12.59
N VAL A 330 10.78 -14.53 -13.36
CA VAL A 330 9.70 -13.54 -13.43
C VAL A 330 8.45 -14.10 -14.11
N GLN A 331 8.59 -14.97 -15.10
CA GLN A 331 7.44 -15.63 -15.73
C GLN A 331 6.79 -16.69 -14.82
N ARG A 332 7.60 -17.41 -14.03
CA ARG A 332 7.13 -18.47 -13.13
C ARG A 332 6.45 -17.90 -11.88
N ASP A 333 6.92 -16.78 -11.36
CA ASP A 333 6.36 -16.15 -10.15
C ASP A 333 5.52 -14.91 -10.51
N PRO A 334 4.17 -15.05 -10.59
CA PRO A 334 3.30 -13.93 -10.88
C PRO A 334 3.29 -12.86 -9.79
N LYS A 335 3.61 -13.21 -8.53
CA LYS A 335 3.70 -12.23 -7.43
C LYS A 335 4.91 -11.33 -7.63
N ARG A 336 6.07 -11.91 -7.93
CA ARG A 336 7.29 -11.14 -8.26
C ARG A 336 7.08 -10.23 -9.47
N LYS A 337 6.41 -10.74 -10.51
CA LYS A 337 6.03 -9.93 -11.67
C LYS A 337 5.13 -8.75 -11.31
N ALA A 338 4.08 -8.98 -10.50
CA ALA A 338 3.18 -7.92 -10.05
C ALA A 338 3.91 -6.85 -9.22
N LYS A 339 4.83 -7.27 -8.33
CA LYS A 339 5.65 -6.36 -7.53
C LYS A 339 6.56 -5.50 -8.41
N LEU A 340 7.26 -6.09 -9.38
CA LEU A 340 8.13 -5.35 -10.31
C LEU A 340 7.33 -4.40 -11.21
N ALA A 341 6.12 -4.79 -11.64
CA ALA A 341 5.23 -3.91 -12.40
C ALA A 341 4.77 -2.72 -11.56
N TRP A 342 4.31 -2.97 -10.33
CA TRP A 342 3.92 -1.92 -9.40
C TRP A 342 5.09 -0.98 -9.10
N ASP A 343 6.28 -1.52 -8.87
CA ASP A 343 7.49 -0.74 -8.64
C ASP A 343 7.92 0.11 -9.84
N ALA A 344 7.62 -0.34 -11.07
CA ALA A 344 7.90 0.41 -12.30
C ALA A 344 6.88 1.53 -12.54
N ASP A 345 5.60 1.26 -12.26
CA ASP A 345 4.51 2.21 -12.46
C ASP A 345 4.43 3.27 -11.34
N PHE A 346 4.72 2.88 -10.09
CA PHE A 346 4.53 3.72 -8.89
C PHE A 346 5.83 4.09 -8.17
N GLY A 347 6.97 3.51 -8.58
CA GLY A 347 8.26 3.81 -7.98
C GLY A 347 8.64 5.28 -8.15
N ILE A 348 8.79 5.98 -7.02
CA ILE A 348 9.37 7.33 -6.96
C ILE A 348 10.69 7.29 -7.72
N LYS A 349 10.75 7.95 -8.88
CA LYS A 349 11.97 8.07 -9.69
C LYS A 349 13.09 8.59 -8.79
N ALA A 350 14.04 7.73 -8.44
CA ALA A 350 15.31 8.18 -7.90
C ALA A 350 15.87 9.20 -8.89
N SER A 351 16.21 10.38 -8.37
CA SER A 351 16.80 11.50 -9.11
C SER A 351 17.88 11.02 -10.08
N PRO A 352 18.01 11.65 -11.27
CA PRO A 352 18.93 11.20 -12.30
C PRO A 352 20.36 11.11 -11.74
N THR A 353 20.91 9.90 -11.78
CA THR A 353 22.32 9.63 -11.47
C THR A 353 23.21 10.54 -12.29
N PRO A 354 24.18 11.25 -11.67
CA PRO A 354 25.06 12.16 -12.39
C PRO A 354 25.89 11.39 -13.42
N GLU A 355 25.82 11.90 -14.65
CA GLU A 355 26.60 11.51 -15.81
C GLU A 355 28.10 11.47 -15.45
N PRO A 356 28.87 10.43 -15.84
CA PRO A 356 30.29 10.35 -15.51
C PRO A 356 31.04 11.55 -16.08
N GLN A 357 31.63 12.35 -15.19
CA GLN A 357 32.43 13.52 -15.53
C GLN A 357 33.59 13.12 -16.47
N ALA A 358 33.57 13.68 -17.67
CA ALA A 358 34.71 13.68 -18.57
C ALA A 358 35.86 14.48 -17.94
N GLN A 359 37.06 13.89 -17.93
CA GLN A 359 38.27 14.54 -17.46
C GLN A 359 38.70 15.69 -18.40
N PRO A 360 39.43 16.69 -17.86
CA PRO A 360 39.66 17.97 -18.52
C PRO A 360 40.90 17.95 -19.42
N GLY A 361 40.80 18.55 -20.60
CA GLY A 361 41.91 18.74 -21.52
C GLY A 361 41.77 20.01 -22.36
N GLU A 362 42.56 21.01 -21.97
CA GLU A 362 43.14 22.08 -22.80
C GLU A 362 42.23 23.15 -23.44
N SER A 363 42.15 24.23 -22.69
CA SER A 363 41.95 25.62 -23.13
C SER A 363 42.95 26.10 -24.21
N LYS A 364 42.43 26.63 -25.33
CA LYS A 364 43.02 27.77 -26.06
C LYS A 364 41.95 28.72 -26.62
N THR A 365 41.77 29.82 -25.89
CA THR A 365 41.76 31.22 -26.37
C THR A 365 41.27 31.57 -27.79
N LYS A 366 40.25 32.43 -27.86
CA LYS A 366 40.28 33.84 -28.36
C LYS A 366 39.01 34.22 -29.17
N PRO A 367 38.50 35.47 -29.08
CA PRO A 367 37.07 35.74 -29.11
C PRO A 367 36.49 36.14 -30.46
N GLU A 368 35.17 35.96 -30.45
CA GLU A 368 34.10 36.44 -31.31
C GLU A 368 34.19 37.95 -31.63
N ALA A 369 34.25 38.25 -32.93
CA ALA A 369 33.90 39.56 -33.48
C ALA A 369 33.04 39.35 -34.73
N THR A 370 31.86 39.96 -34.66
CA THR A 370 30.85 40.17 -35.69
C THR A 370 31.39 40.51 -37.09
N GLU A 371 30.88 39.88 -38.15
CA GLU A 371 30.52 40.61 -39.39
C GLU A 371 29.61 39.86 -40.38
N LYS A 372 28.90 40.70 -41.14
CA LYS A 372 27.75 40.58 -42.07
C LYS A 372 27.85 39.60 -43.27
N PRO A 373 26.72 39.33 -43.96
CA PRO A 373 26.60 38.33 -45.03
C PRO A 373 27.04 38.86 -46.41
N LYS A 374 27.62 37.98 -47.24
CA LYS A 374 27.86 38.24 -48.67
C LYS A 374 27.37 37.08 -49.56
N ARG A 375 26.93 37.51 -50.74
CA ARG A 375 26.17 36.82 -51.80
C ARG A 375 26.96 35.77 -52.60
N LYS A 376 26.19 34.90 -53.28
CA LYS A 376 26.53 33.84 -54.28
C LYS A 376 27.45 34.30 -55.43
N PRO A 377 28.07 33.36 -56.19
CA PRO A 377 27.46 32.88 -57.46
C PRO A 377 27.64 31.35 -57.77
N PRO A 378 27.00 30.81 -58.84
CA PRO A 378 26.88 29.38 -59.20
C PRO A 378 27.93 28.99 -60.28
N PRO A 379 27.78 28.01 -61.21
CA PRO A 379 26.94 26.79 -61.36
C PRO A 379 27.76 25.52 -61.80
N LYS A 380 27.07 24.38 -62.06
CA LYS A 380 27.24 23.40 -63.19
C LYS A 380 26.68 22.03 -62.77
N ALA A 381 25.56 21.52 -63.30
CA ALA A 381 25.25 21.03 -64.65
C ALA A 381 25.54 19.52 -64.88
N LYS A 382 24.43 18.78 -65.07
CA LYS A 382 24.22 17.56 -65.87
C LYS A 382 24.83 16.24 -65.37
N TYR A 383 24.00 15.19 -65.24
CA TYR A 383 23.95 14.09 -66.21
C TYR A 383 22.73 13.15 -66.02
N LYS A 384 21.97 13.05 -67.11
CA LYS A 384 21.20 11.93 -67.71
C LYS A 384 20.31 10.97 -66.89
N GLN A 385 19.05 11.01 -67.34
CA GLN A 385 18.02 9.96 -67.36
C GLN A 385 18.53 8.58 -67.85
N HIS A 386 17.95 7.52 -67.31
CA HIS A 386 17.64 6.31 -68.08
C HIS A 386 16.32 5.68 -67.58
N HIS A 387 15.39 5.54 -68.53
CA HIS A 387 14.14 4.80 -68.49
C HIS A 387 14.32 3.32 -68.09
N LYS A 388 13.27 2.75 -67.48
CA LYS A 388 12.60 1.54 -68.01
C LYS A 388 11.25 1.32 -67.32
N ASP A 389 10.20 1.73 -68.01
CA ASP A 389 8.85 1.22 -67.83
C ASP A 389 8.77 -0.22 -68.34
N LYS A 390 8.09 -1.09 -67.59
CA LYS A 390 7.70 -2.45 -68.00
C LYS A 390 6.17 -2.48 -68.05
N PRO A 391 5.56 -2.86 -69.19
CA PRO A 391 4.13 -3.16 -69.24
C PRO A 391 3.90 -4.65 -68.93
N LEU A 392 2.84 -4.97 -68.18
CA LEU A 392 2.17 -6.26 -68.27
C LEU A 392 0.87 -6.08 -69.07
N LYS A 393 0.85 -6.70 -70.26
CA LYS A 393 -0.32 -7.39 -70.82
C LYS A 393 -0.42 -8.74 -70.07
N GLU A 394 -1.53 -9.46 -69.99
CA GLU A 394 -2.82 -9.49 -70.68
C GLU A 394 -3.81 -10.20 -69.75
#